data_AF-A0A754Q429-F1
#
_entry.id   AF-A0A754Q429-F1
#
_cell.length_a   1.000
_cell.length_b   1.000
_cell.length_c   1.000
_cell.angle_alpha   90.00
_cell.angle_beta   90.00
_cell.angle_gamma   90.00
#
_symmetry.space_group_name_H-M   'P 1'
#
loop_
_entity.id
_entity.type
_entity.pdbx_description
1 polymer ?
#
loop_
_entity_poly.entity_id
_entity_poly.type
_entity_poly.pdbx_seq_one_letter_code
_entity_poly.pdbx_strand_id
1 'polypeptide(L)'
;MPLSVGQGYFTSSISSEKFNAIKESARLPELSLWEKIKAYFFTTYHAEALECIFKLYHYQELNLTPVQVRGAYIKLRALASQGCKEQFIIESQAHADKLIIKDDNDENILSIEVECHPEPFGLAKEINKLHPKPKNISLGDITRLVFFGDSLSDSMGRMFEKTHHILPSYGQYFGGRFTNGFTWTEFLSSPHFLGKEMLNFAEGGSTSASYSCFNCLGDFVSNTDRQIASYTPSHQDLAIFLLGANDYMTLHKDNVIMVVEQQIDDIEKIISGGV
;
A
#
# COMPACT_ATOMS: atom_id res chain seq x y z
N MET A 1 15.67 -21.24 18.79
CA MET A 1 14.69 -20.61 19.70
C MET A 1 13.37 -20.42 18.98
N PRO A 2 12.26 -20.23 19.71
CA PRO A 2 10.98 -19.84 19.12
C PRO A 2 11.07 -18.50 18.37
N LEU A 3 10.30 -18.38 17.28
CA LEU A 3 10.08 -17.11 16.59
C LEU A 3 9.38 -16.13 17.53
N SER A 4 10.04 -15.03 17.88
CA SER A 4 9.46 -13.99 18.73
C SER A 4 8.75 -12.92 17.90
N VAL A 5 7.47 -12.68 18.16
CA VAL A 5 6.61 -11.69 17.51
C VAL A 5 6.16 -10.62 18.51
N GLY A 6 5.92 -9.39 18.03
CA GLY A 6 5.59 -8.25 18.89
C GLY A 6 6.63 -7.13 18.81
N GLN A 7 6.23 -5.93 19.22
CA GLN A 7 7.08 -4.73 19.22
C GLN A 7 7.30 -4.22 20.66
N GLY A 8 8.51 -3.71 20.94
CA GLY A 8 8.86 -3.18 22.26
C GLY A 8 9.00 -4.26 23.34
N TYR A 9 8.38 -4.05 24.50
CA TYR A 9 8.50 -4.92 25.67
C TYR A 9 7.50 -6.09 25.70
N PHE A 10 6.52 -6.11 24.79
CA PHE A 10 5.46 -7.11 24.77
C PHE A 10 5.64 -8.04 23.57
N THR A 11 6.37 -9.13 23.77
CA THR A 11 6.59 -10.16 22.77
C THR A 11 5.88 -11.47 23.11
N SER A 12 5.59 -12.26 22.09
CA SER A 12 5.09 -13.63 22.23
C SER A 12 5.96 -14.55 21.38
N SER A 13 6.30 -15.72 21.93
CA SER A 13 7.16 -16.69 21.28
C SER A 13 6.34 -17.80 20.62
N ILE A 14 6.62 -18.11 19.35
CA ILE A 14 6.03 -19.22 18.60
C ILE A 14 7.10 -20.31 18.44
N SER A 15 6.89 -21.47 19.06
CA SER A 15 7.87 -22.55 19.05
C SER A 15 7.86 -23.37 17.76
N SER A 16 8.95 -24.07 17.48
CA SER A 16 9.05 -24.95 16.30
C SER A 16 8.02 -26.08 16.33
N GLU A 17 7.64 -26.57 17.52
CA GLU A 17 6.56 -27.54 17.68
C GLU A 17 5.21 -26.95 17.25
N LYS A 18 4.98 -25.66 17.50
CA LYS A 18 3.78 -24.96 17.03
C LYS A 18 3.80 -24.82 15.51
N PHE A 19 4.94 -24.52 14.89
CA PHE A 19 5.07 -24.54 13.42
C PHE A 19 4.71 -25.92 12.84
N ASN A 20 5.26 -26.99 13.41
CA ASN A 20 4.95 -28.37 12.98
C ASN A 20 3.47 -28.72 13.20
N ALA A 21 2.89 -28.34 14.34
CA ALA A 21 1.47 -28.55 14.62
C ALA A 21 0.56 -27.81 13.64
N ILE A 22 0.95 -26.61 13.20
CA ILE A 22 0.21 -25.84 12.19
C ILE A 22 0.30 -26.53 10.84
N LYS A 23 1.50 -26.92 10.42
CA LYS A 23 1.75 -27.60 9.14
C LYS A 23 0.87 -28.85 8.94
N GLU A 24 0.65 -29.61 10.00
CA GLU A 24 -0.16 -30.85 9.96
C GLU A 24 -1.66 -30.62 10.23
N SER A 25 -2.07 -29.38 10.55
CA SER A 25 -3.45 -29.06 10.94
C SER A 25 -4.29 -28.58 9.77
N ALA A 26 -5.47 -29.17 9.57
CA ALA A 26 -6.46 -28.68 8.60
C ALA A 26 -7.25 -27.44 9.08
N ARG A 27 -6.96 -26.94 10.29
CA ARG A 27 -7.69 -25.81 10.91
C ARG A 27 -6.74 -24.73 11.40
N LEU A 28 -7.24 -23.50 11.33
CA LEU A 28 -6.58 -22.34 11.93
C LEU A 28 -6.30 -22.60 13.42
N PRO A 29 -5.12 -22.19 13.94
CA PRO A 29 -4.74 -22.49 15.31
C PRO A 29 -5.63 -21.71 16.28
N GLU A 30 -6.30 -22.42 17.20
CA GLU A 30 -6.99 -21.76 18.30
C GLU A 30 -6.00 -21.24 19.33
N LEU A 31 -6.22 -20.00 19.77
CA LEU A 31 -5.51 -19.42 20.89
C LEU A 31 -5.96 -20.07 22.20
N SER A 32 -5.00 -20.42 23.05
CA SER A 32 -5.26 -20.76 24.45
C SER A 32 -5.91 -19.58 25.18
N LEU A 33 -6.60 -19.86 26.29
CA LEU A 33 -7.20 -18.81 27.13
C LEU A 33 -6.15 -17.77 27.55
N TRP A 34 -4.93 -18.20 27.87
CA TRP A 34 -3.84 -17.30 28.22
C TRP A 34 -3.38 -16.42 27.06
N GLU A 35 -3.30 -16.96 25.84
CA GLU A 35 -2.98 -16.18 24.65
C GLU A 35 -4.09 -15.18 24.30
N LYS A 36 -5.36 -15.56 24.51
CA LYS A 36 -6.51 -14.64 24.37
C LYS A 36 -6.43 -13.49 25.38
N ILE A 37 -6.10 -13.80 26.64
CA ILE A 37 -5.87 -12.79 27.68
C ILE A 37 -4.71 -11.87 27.28
N LYS A 38 -3.57 -12.43 26.84
CA LYS A 38 -2.43 -11.63 26.38
C LYS A 38 -2.78 -10.75 25.19
N ALA A 39 -3.51 -11.25 24.20
CA ALA A 39 -3.94 -10.47 23.04
C ALA A 39 -4.88 -9.32 23.41
N TYR A 40 -5.70 -9.50 24.46
CA TYR A 40 -6.59 -8.46 24.96
C TYR A 40 -5.84 -7.33 25.68
N PHE A 41 -4.84 -7.67 26.49
CA PHE A 41 -4.09 -6.68 27.28
C PHE A 41 -2.83 -6.14 26.57
N PHE A 42 -2.30 -6.88 25.59
CA PHE A 42 -1.03 -6.57 24.94
C PHE A 42 -1.13 -6.79 23.42
N THR A 43 -0.71 -5.79 22.64
CA THR A 43 -0.57 -5.90 21.18
C THR A 43 0.65 -6.74 20.81
N THR A 44 0.51 -8.07 20.97
CA THR A 44 1.58 -9.05 20.72
C THR A 44 1.63 -9.55 19.28
N TYR A 45 0.60 -9.23 18.48
CA TYR A 45 0.40 -9.72 17.10
C TYR A 45 0.45 -11.25 16.94
N HIS A 46 0.20 -11.98 18.03
CA HIS A 46 0.39 -13.41 18.07
C HIS A 46 -0.64 -14.15 17.21
N ALA A 47 -1.89 -13.69 17.20
CA ALA A 47 -2.96 -14.28 16.40
C ALA A 47 -2.70 -14.09 14.90
N GLU A 48 -2.31 -12.88 14.52
CA GLU A 48 -2.00 -12.49 13.16
C GLU A 48 -0.75 -13.20 12.64
N ALA A 49 0.24 -13.43 13.49
CA ALA A 49 1.40 -14.23 13.16
C ALA A 49 1.03 -15.70 12.90
N LEU A 50 0.20 -16.31 13.76
CA LEU A 50 -0.29 -17.68 13.56
C LEU A 50 -1.13 -17.81 12.28
N GLU A 51 -1.95 -16.80 11.96
CA GLU A 51 -2.71 -16.75 10.71
C GLU A 51 -1.78 -16.69 9.49
N CYS A 52 -0.73 -15.87 9.54
CA CYS A 52 0.27 -15.84 8.47
C CYS A 52 0.99 -17.19 8.32
N ILE A 53 1.40 -17.83 9.41
CA ILE A 53 2.05 -19.15 9.36
C ILE A 53 1.11 -20.19 8.73
N PHE A 54 -0.16 -20.20 9.14
CA PHE A 54 -1.17 -21.08 8.56
C PHE A 54 -1.34 -20.82 7.04
N LYS A 55 -1.47 -19.55 6.63
CA LYS A 55 -1.55 -19.19 5.20
C LYS A 55 -0.33 -19.65 4.41
N LEU A 56 0.86 -19.61 4.99
CA LEU A 56 2.10 -20.02 4.32
C LEU A 56 2.22 -21.54 4.15
N TYR A 57 1.79 -22.35 5.12
CA TYR A 57 1.79 -23.81 4.97
C TYR A 57 0.65 -24.33 4.09
N HIS A 58 -0.53 -23.72 4.17
CA HIS A 58 -1.75 -24.19 3.49
C HIS A 58 -2.09 -23.37 2.24
N TYR A 59 -1.13 -22.65 1.67
CA TYR A 59 -1.41 -21.72 0.56
C TYR A 59 -2.03 -22.39 -0.66
N GLN A 60 -1.66 -23.65 -0.95
CA GLN A 60 -2.21 -24.42 -2.06
C GLN A 60 -3.67 -24.81 -1.79
N GLU A 61 -3.99 -25.26 -0.58
CA GLU A 61 -5.35 -25.65 -0.17
C GLU A 61 -6.29 -24.43 -0.13
N LEU A 62 -5.74 -23.26 0.22
CA LEU A 62 -6.46 -22.00 0.27
C LEU A 62 -6.55 -21.29 -1.10
N ASN A 63 -5.98 -21.86 -2.16
CA ASN A 63 -5.89 -21.25 -3.49
C ASN A 63 -5.32 -19.81 -3.48
N LEU A 64 -4.30 -19.56 -2.65
CA LEU A 64 -3.68 -18.23 -2.56
C LEU A 64 -2.83 -17.93 -3.80
N THR A 65 -2.92 -16.70 -4.29
CA THR A 65 -2.05 -16.22 -5.38
C THR A 65 -0.61 -16.03 -4.89
N PRO A 66 0.41 -16.10 -5.78
CA PRO A 66 1.80 -15.85 -5.41
C PRO A 66 2.01 -14.51 -4.66
N VAL A 67 1.26 -13.47 -5.04
CA VAL A 67 1.28 -12.16 -4.38
C VAL A 67 0.76 -12.24 -2.94
N GLN A 68 -0.33 -12.98 -2.71
CA GLN A 68 -0.89 -13.18 -1.37
C GLN A 68 0.05 -13.98 -0.46
N VAL A 69 0.73 -15.00 -1.00
CA VAL A 69 1.71 -15.80 -0.25
C VAL A 69 2.91 -14.93 0.16
N ARG A 70 3.46 -14.15 -0.78
CA ARG A 70 4.51 -13.16 -0.46
C ARG A 70 4.03 -12.13 0.55
N GLY A 71 2.80 -11.64 0.42
CA GLY A 71 2.18 -10.72 1.37
C GLY A 71 2.11 -11.30 2.79
N ALA A 72 1.69 -12.56 2.93
CA ALA A 72 1.65 -13.25 4.22
C ALA A 72 3.06 -13.40 4.83
N TYR A 73 4.07 -13.72 4.01
CA TYR A 73 5.46 -13.83 4.43
C TYR A 73 6.03 -12.48 4.90
N ILE A 74 5.85 -11.42 4.11
CA ILE A 74 6.30 -10.06 4.44
C ILE A 74 5.59 -9.57 5.70
N LYS A 75 4.28 -9.84 5.84
CA LYS A 75 3.52 -9.52 7.04
C LYS A 75 4.08 -10.23 8.25
N LEU A 76 4.32 -11.54 8.18
CA LEU A 76 4.93 -12.30 9.28
C LEU A 76 6.30 -11.74 9.70
N ARG A 77 7.15 -11.39 8.72
CA ARG A 77 8.45 -10.74 8.98
C ARG A 77 8.28 -9.38 9.67
N ALA A 78 7.27 -8.59 9.29
CA ALA A 78 7.01 -7.29 9.92
C ALA A 78 6.51 -7.43 11.37
N LEU A 79 5.78 -8.51 11.67
CA LEU A 79 5.31 -8.85 13.02
C LEU A 79 6.42 -9.42 13.91
N ALA A 80 7.49 -9.95 13.32
CA ALA A 80 8.64 -10.46 14.05
C ALA A 80 9.36 -9.35 14.83
N SER A 81 9.81 -9.70 16.03
CA SER A 81 10.66 -8.84 16.86
C SER A 81 11.96 -8.50 16.13
N GLN A 82 12.58 -7.37 16.47
CA GLN A 82 13.70 -6.82 15.70
C GLN A 82 14.86 -7.82 15.49
N GLY A 83 15.17 -8.66 16.48
CA GLY A 83 16.23 -9.68 16.37
C GLY A 83 15.85 -10.91 15.54
N CYS A 84 14.56 -11.17 15.31
CA CYS A 84 14.11 -12.31 14.52
C CYS A 84 13.96 -11.99 13.02
N LYS A 85 14.06 -10.72 12.61
CA LYS A 85 13.90 -10.33 11.19
C LYS A 85 14.98 -10.90 10.27
N GLU A 86 16.12 -11.28 10.82
CA GLU A 86 17.25 -11.91 10.11
C GLU A 86 17.00 -13.39 9.81
N GLN A 87 16.08 -14.04 10.53
CA GLN A 87 15.66 -15.42 10.26
C GLN A 87 14.87 -15.55 8.95
N PHE A 88 14.39 -14.43 8.39
CA PHE A 88 13.60 -14.38 7.15
C PHE A 88 14.50 -14.12 5.95
N ILE A 89 14.66 -15.13 5.10
CA ILE A 89 15.49 -15.08 3.89
C ILE A 89 14.61 -15.26 2.64
N ILE A 90 14.84 -14.41 1.64
CA ILE A 90 14.24 -14.54 0.30
C ILE A 90 15.38 -14.82 -0.68
N GLU A 91 15.39 -16.03 -1.24
CA GLU A 91 16.31 -16.40 -2.32
C GLU A 91 15.56 -16.28 -3.65
N SER A 92 15.82 -15.21 -4.40
CA SER A 92 15.19 -15.00 -5.70
C SER A 92 15.93 -15.79 -6.79
N GLN A 93 15.18 -16.60 -7.54
CA GLN A 93 15.64 -17.31 -8.74
C GLN A 93 14.94 -16.74 -9.98
N ALA A 94 15.28 -17.23 -11.17
CA ALA A 94 14.80 -16.66 -12.44
C ALA A 94 13.26 -16.64 -12.61
N HIS A 95 12.55 -17.61 -12.01
CA HIS A 95 11.09 -17.76 -12.16
C HIS A 95 10.35 -18.00 -10.84
N ALA A 96 11.06 -18.11 -9.72
CA ALA A 96 10.49 -18.36 -8.40
C ALA A 96 11.36 -17.72 -7.32
N ASP A 97 10.74 -17.30 -6.23
CA ASP A 97 11.47 -16.99 -5.00
C ASP A 97 11.22 -18.09 -3.98
N LYS A 98 12.30 -18.49 -3.33
CA LYS A 98 12.24 -19.38 -2.19
C LYS A 98 12.19 -18.53 -0.92
N LEU A 99 11.04 -18.60 -0.23
CA LEU A 99 10.78 -17.90 1.02
C LEU A 99 11.14 -18.84 2.18
N ILE A 100 12.17 -18.46 2.93
CA ILE A 100 12.76 -19.29 3.98
C ILE A 100 12.60 -18.59 5.34
N ILE A 101 12.27 -19.36 6.37
CA ILE A 101 12.37 -18.97 7.77
C ILE A 101 13.28 -19.99 8.45
N LYS A 102 14.40 -19.53 8.98
CA LYS A 102 15.36 -20.37 9.69
C LYS A 102 15.18 -20.31 11.20
N ASP A 103 15.55 -21.38 11.88
CA ASP A 103 15.79 -21.37 13.32
C ASP A 103 17.21 -20.83 13.63
N ASP A 104 17.57 -20.75 14.91
CA ASP A 104 18.90 -20.26 15.30
C ASP A 104 20.04 -21.27 15.03
N ASN A 105 19.69 -22.52 14.70
CA ASN A 105 20.66 -23.53 14.25
C ASN A 105 20.87 -23.48 12.74
N ASP A 106 20.32 -22.46 12.08
CA ASP A 106 20.31 -22.29 10.62
C ASP A 106 19.52 -23.39 9.88
N GLU A 107 18.66 -24.13 10.58
CA GLU A 107 17.75 -25.13 10.00
C GLU A 107 16.46 -24.47 9.48
N ASN A 108 15.96 -24.94 8.34
CA ASN A 108 14.77 -24.39 7.72
C ASN A 108 13.50 -24.86 8.44
N ILE A 109 12.84 -23.98 9.20
CA ILE A 109 11.51 -24.24 9.79
C ILE A 109 10.44 -24.16 8.70
N LEU A 110 10.57 -23.18 7.80
CA LEU A 110 9.68 -22.97 6.66
C LEU A 110 10.51 -22.73 5.41
N SER A 111 10.15 -23.42 4.32
CA SER A 111 10.75 -23.25 3.01
C SER A 111 9.67 -23.48 1.97
N ILE A 112 9.18 -22.41 1.36
CA ILE A 112 8.17 -22.46 0.31
C ILE A 112 8.72 -21.82 -0.96
N GLU A 113 8.37 -22.39 -2.10
CA GLU A 113 8.74 -21.87 -3.42
C GLU A 113 7.51 -21.22 -4.03
N VAL A 114 7.64 -19.96 -4.41
CA VAL A 114 6.53 -19.14 -4.90
C VAL A 114 6.93 -18.52 -6.22
N GLU A 115 6.10 -18.71 -7.24
CA GLU A 115 6.34 -18.14 -8.57
C GLU A 115 6.58 -16.62 -8.47
N CYS A 116 7.60 -16.16 -9.18
CA CYS A 116 7.96 -14.76 -9.24
C CYS A 116 7.36 -14.17 -10.51
N HIS A 117 6.36 -13.30 -10.36
CA HIS A 117 5.92 -12.50 -11.51
C HIS A 117 7.02 -11.50 -11.89
N PRO A 118 7.23 -11.28 -13.20
CA PRO A 118 8.50 -10.93 -13.79
C PRO A 118 8.90 -9.50 -13.46
N GLU A 119 10.13 -9.34 -12.94
CA GLU A 119 10.85 -8.08 -12.67
C GLU A 119 10.06 -6.96 -11.96
N PRO A 120 10.63 -6.31 -10.94
CA PRO A 120 10.16 -4.97 -10.57
C PRO A 120 10.04 -4.12 -11.83
N PHE A 121 8.87 -3.50 -12.05
CA PHE A 121 8.56 -2.73 -13.26
C PHE A 121 8.40 -3.55 -14.56
N GLY A 122 8.21 -4.87 -14.52
CA GLY A 122 7.98 -5.69 -15.71
C GLY A 122 6.82 -5.20 -16.57
N LEU A 123 5.72 -4.76 -15.94
CA LEU A 123 4.61 -4.12 -16.64
C LEU A 123 5.04 -2.81 -17.34
N ALA A 124 5.80 -1.96 -16.66
CA ALA A 124 6.29 -0.72 -17.26
C ALA A 124 7.26 -1.00 -18.44
N LYS A 125 8.05 -2.07 -18.35
CA LYS A 125 8.93 -2.52 -19.42
C LYS A 125 8.15 -3.01 -20.64
N GLU A 126 7.11 -3.81 -20.45
CA GLU A 126 6.21 -4.22 -21.54
C GLU A 126 5.44 -3.03 -22.12
N ILE A 127 4.95 -2.09 -21.30
CA ILE A 127 4.33 -0.85 -21.78
C ILE A 127 5.29 -0.05 -22.64
N ASN A 128 6.54 0.15 -22.20
CA ASN A 128 7.55 0.87 -22.99
C ASN A 128 7.91 0.16 -24.29
N LYS A 129 7.75 -1.18 -24.36
CA LYS A 129 7.97 -1.98 -25.56
C LYS A 129 6.78 -1.88 -26.53
N LEU A 130 5.56 -1.91 -26.02
CA LEU A 130 4.32 -1.74 -26.80
C LEU A 130 4.14 -0.29 -27.29
N HIS A 131 4.59 0.67 -26.49
CA HIS A 131 4.49 2.10 -26.74
C HIS A 131 5.89 2.75 -26.64
N PRO A 132 6.76 2.53 -27.64
CA PRO A 132 8.11 3.09 -27.62
C PRO A 132 8.05 4.61 -27.58
N LYS A 133 8.72 5.20 -26.59
CA LYS A 133 8.74 6.65 -26.38
C LYS A 133 9.30 7.37 -27.62
N PRO A 134 8.55 8.29 -28.23
CA PRO A 134 9.11 9.21 -29.21
C PRO A 134 10.29 9.97 -28.58
N LYS A 135 11.41 10.06 -29.30
CA LYS A 135 12.53 10.90 -28.85
C LYS A 135 12.13 12.37 -29.01
N ASN A 136 12.40 13.18 -27.98
CA ASN A 136 12.19 14.63 -27.96
C ASN A 136 10.73 15.07 -28.15
N ILE A 137 9.80 14.53 -27.35
CA ILE A 137 8.47 15.16 -27.23
C ILE A 137 8.64 16.52 -26.58
N SER A 138 8.23 17.57 -27.29
CA SER A 138 8.12 18.90 -26.71
C SER A 138 6.95 18.93 -25.73
N LEU A 139 7.21 19.35 -24.49
CA LEU A 139 6.16 19.69 -23.51
C LEU A 139 5.77 21.17 -23.62
N GLY A 140 5.98 21.78 -24.79
CA GLY A 140 5.73 23.21 -25.02
C GLY A 140 4.25 23.57 -24.94
N ASP A 141 3.39 22.69 -25.47
CA ASP A 141 1.94 22.89 -25.49
C ASP A 141 1.30 22.64 -24.11
N ILE A 142 2.02 22.01 -23.19
CA ILE A 142 1.58 21.83 -21.80
C ILE A 142 2.03 23.04 -20.99
N THR A 143 1.09 23.80 -20.44
CA THR A 143 1.38 24.96 -19.59
C THR A 143 1.10 24.71 -18.12
N ARG A 144 0.14 23.81 -17.82
CA ARG A 144 -0.28 23.50 -16.44
C ARG A 144 -0.17 22.01 -16.15
N LEU A 145 0.28 21.67 -14.94
CA LEU A 145 0.24 20.33 -14.36
C LEU A 145 -0.95 20.29 -13.40
N VAL A 146 -1.89 19.40 -13.66
CA VAL A 146 -3.10 19.24 -12.85
C VAL A 146 -3.01 17.94 -12.07
N PHE A 147 -3.03 18.01 -10.74
CA PHE A 147 -2.89 16.83 -9.89
C PHE A 147 -4.20 16.49 -9.19
N PHE A 148 -4.69 15.28 -9.44
CA PHE A 148 -5.76 14.64 -8.67
C PHE A 148 -5.14 13.54 -7.84
N GLY A 149 -5.47 13.50 -6.55
CA GLY A 149 -4.69 12.64 -5.67
C GLY A 149 -5.20 12.52 -4.25
N ASP A 150 -4.45 11.77 -3.47
CA ASP A 150 -4.64 11.64 -2.04
C ASP A 150 -3.57 12.37 -1.22
N SER A 151 -3.36 11.93 0.02
CA SER A 151 -2.32 12.42 0.95
C SER A 151 -0.92 12.49 0.35
N LEU A 152 -0.55 11.58 -0.56
CA LEU A 152 0.79 11.58 -1.15
C LEU A 152 1.01 12.78 -2.09
N SER A 153 -0.08 13.34 -2.61
CA SER A 153 -0.07 14.43 -3.58
C SER A 153 -0.59 15.75 -3.02
N ASP A 154 -1.22 15.78 -1.83
CA ASP A 154 -1.79 16.98 -1.20
C ASP A 154 -0.69 17.98 -0.79
N SER A 155 -0.31 18.83 -1.73
CA SER A 155 0.71 19.86 -1.56
C SER A 155 0.16 21.18 -1.01
N MET A 156 -1.15 21.40 -1.20
CA MET A 156 -1.85 22.62 -0.78
C MET A 156 -2.40 22.53 0.65
N GLY A 157 -2.26 21.37 1.30
CA GLY A 157 -2.79 21.15 2.65
C GLY A 157 -4.31 21.21 2.67
N ARG A 158 -4.99 20.72 1.62
CA ARG A 158 -6.46 20.80 1.51
C ARG A 158 -7.13 20.08 2.68
N MET A 159 -6.60 18.92 3.07
CA MET A 159 -7.06 18.19 4.25
C MET A 159 -6.77 18.96 5.56
N PHE A 160 -5.65 19.65 5.63
CA PHE A 160 -5.27 20.48 6.77
C PHE A 160 -6.22 21.65 6.98
N GLU A 161 -6.54 22.38 5.92
CA GLU A 161 -7.53 23.45 5.99
C GLU A 161 -8.93 22.92 6.29
N LYS A 162 -9.35 21.85 5.62
CA LYS A 162 -10.67 21.22 5.81
C LYS A 162 -10.90 20.73 7.24
N THR A 163 -9.85 20.28 7.91
CA THR A 163 -9.92 19.77 9.29
C THR A 163 -9.62 20.84 10.33
N HIS A 164 -9.63 22.13 9.97
CA HIS A 164 -9.27 23.22 10.88
C HIS A 164 -7.93 22.98 11.59
N HIS A 165 -6.94 22.55 10.80
CA HIS A 165 -5.54 22.38 11.19
C HIS A 165 -5.31 21.20 12.15
N ILE A 166 -6.25 20.24 12.17
CA ILE A 166 -6.15 19.02 12.99
C ILE A 166 -5.36 17.93 12.27
N LEU A 167 -5.54 17.74 10.95
CA LEU A 167 -4.89 16.68 10.18
C LEU A 167 -4.14 17.21 8.94
N PRO A 168 -2.85 16.89 8.74
CA PRO A 168 -2.04 16.01 9.56
C PRO A 168 -1.64 16.68 10.89
N SER A 169 -1.83 15.96 12.01
CA SER A 169 -1.36 16.42 13.32
C SER A 169 0.13 16.13 13.46
N TYR A 170 0.86 16.92 14.25
CA TYR A 170 2.30 16.78 14.61
C TYR A 170 3.29 17.62 13.80
N GLY A 171 4.36 18.08 14.50
CA GLY A 171 5.46 18.86 13.92
C GLY A 171 6.41 18.08 13.00
N GLN A 172 6.10 16.82 12.67
CA GLN A 172 6.82 16.03 11.66
C GLN A 172 6.32 16.31 10.24
N TYR A 173 5.14 16.93 10.13
CA TYR A 173 4.51 17.28 8.86
C TYR A 173 4.78 18.74 8.50
N PHE A 174 5.10 18.99 7.24
CA PHE A 174 5.53 20.29 6.77
C PHE A 174 4.35 21.09 6.21
N GLY A 175 3.88 22.07 7.00
CA GLY A 175 2.90 23.06 6.55
C GLY A 175 1.63 22.43 5.96
N GLY A 176 1.07 21.42 6.63
CA GLY A 176 -0.16 20.73 6.22
C GLY A 176 0.03 19.58 5.22
N ARG A 177 1.26 19.31 4.74
CA ARG A 177 1.56 18.17 3.84
C ARG A 177 1.75 16.88 4.62
N PHE A 178 1.40 15.74 4.04
CA PHE A 178 1.66 14.41 4.60
C PHE A 178 3.11 13.93 4.40
N THR A 179 4.07 14.85 4.48
CA THR A 179 5.52 14.61 4.39
C THR A 179 6.27 15.63 5.25
N ASN A 180 7.55 15.39 5.52
CA ASN A 180 8.42 16.28 6.29
C ASN A 180 9.07 17.40 5.46
N GLY A 181 8.60 17.62 4.23
CA GLY A 181 9.10 18.65 3.31
C GLY A 181 8.17 18.86 2.12
N PHE A 182 8.73 19.09 0.93
CA PHE A 182 7.94 19.20 -0.30
C PHE A 182 7.38 17.84 -0.74
N THR A 183 6.18 17.87 -1.30
CA THR A 183 5.58 16.73 -2.00
C THR A 183 6.25 16.50 -3.35
N TRP A 184 6.06 15.31 -3.93
CA TRP A 184 6.57 15.00 -5.26
C TRP A 184 5.98 15.91 -6.35
N THR A 185 4.74 16.39 -6.18
CA THR A 185 4.08 17.32 -7.12
C THR A 185 4.81 18.66 -7.19
N GLU A 186 5.25 19.18 -6.04
CA GLU A 186 6.02 20.42 -5.95
C GLU A 186 7.41 20.28 -6.54
N PHE A 187 8.07 19.13 -6.31
CA PHE A 187 9.34 18.85 -6.99
C PHE A 187 9.15 18.84 -8.51
N LEU A 188 8.13 18.13 -9.02
CA LEU A 188 7.87 17.99 -10.44
C LEU A 188 7.57 19.35 -11.12
N SER A 189 6.77 20.20 -10.48
CA SER A 189 6.39 21.52 -11.01
C SER A 189 7.50 22.57 -10.86
N SER A 190 8.49 22.34 -10.01
CA SER A 190 9.52 23.35 -9.72
C SER A 190 10.34 23.73 -10.96
N PRO A 191 10.96 24.92 -10.98
CA PRO A 191 11.80 25.38 -12.09
C PRO A 191 13.00 24.48 -12.41
N HIS A 192 13.44 23.66 -11.46
CA HIS A 192 14.54 22.72 -11.64
C HIS A 192 14.12 21.45 -12.41
N PHE A 193 12.81 21.19 -12.53
CA PHE A 193 12.24 20.07 -13.26
C PHE A 193 11.42 20.57 -14.45
N LEU A 194 10.08 20.53 -14.39
CA LEU A 194 9.24 20.90 -15.54
C LEU A 194 8.98 22.41 -15.62
N GLY A 195 9.06 23.14 -14.51
CA GLY A 195 8.83 24.59 -14.47
C GLY A 195 7.46 25.01 -15.00
N LYS A 196 6.42 24.22 -14.71
CA LYS A 196 5.04 24.44 -15.18
C LYS A 196 4.15 24.89 -14.02
N GLU A 197 3.08 25.61 -14.33
CA GLU A 197 2.09 26.00 -13.33
C GLU A 197 1.48 24.74 -12.70
N MET A 198 1.33 24.72 -11.37
CA MET A 198 0.73 23.59 -10.65
C MET A 198 -0.68 23.94 -10.20
N LEU A 199 -1.66 23.13 -10.62
CA LEU A 199 -3.02 23.11 -10.08
C LEU A 199 -3.21 21.80 -9.31
N ASN A 200 -3.17 21.86 -7.98
CA ASN A 200 -3.25 20.66 -7.16
C ASN A 200 -4.62 20.56 -6.48
N PHE A 201 -5.37 19.54 -6.88
CA PHE A 201 -6.68 19.19 -6.34
C PHE A 201 -6.63 18.01 -5.37
N ALA A 202 -5.47 17.42 -5.15
CA ALA A 202 -5.32 16.30 -4.23
C ALA A 202 -5.70 16.69 -2.81
N GLU A 203 -6.37 15.79 -2.10
CA GLU A 203 -6.78 15.98 -0.72
C GLU A 203 -6.44 14.72 0.08
N GLY A 204 -5.79 14.89 1.23
CA GLY A 204 -5.49 13.80 2.16
C GLY A 204 -6.65 12.83 2.36
N GLY A 205 -6.38 11.53 2.44
CA GLY A 205 -7.43 10.53 2.67
C GLY A 205 -8.47 10.35 1.55
N SER A 206 -8.31 11.02 0.39
CA SER A 206 -9.22 10.84 -0.74
C SER A 206 -9.19 9.42 -1.29
N THR A 207 -10.36 8.92 -1.67
CA THR A 207 -10.53 7.64 -2.34
C THR A 207 -10.74 7.83 -3.83
N SER A 208 -10.44 6.77 -4.59
CA SER A 208 -10.74 6.72 -6.01
C SER A 208 -12.25 6.71 -6.23
N ALA A 209 -12.97 5.80 -5.54
CA ALA A 209 -14.41 5.67 -5.66
C ALA A 209 -15.20 6.38 -4.56
N SER A 210 -16.44 6.70 -4.90
CA SER A 210 -17.40 7.28 -3.97
C SER A 210 -18.05 6.18 -3.13
N TYR A 211 -17.91 6.29 -1.81
CA TYR A 211 -18.51 5.34 -0.88
C TYR A 211 -19.51 6.05 0.03
N SER A 212 -20.66 5.43 0.23
CA SER A 212 -21.61 5.85 1.28
C SER A 212 -21.07 5.42 2.64
N CYS A 213 -20.26 6.26 3.27
CA CYS A 213 -19.70 6.02 4.60
C CYS A 213 -20.63 6.62 5.66
N PHE A 214 -21.36 5.78 6.41
CA PHE A 214 -22.24 6.20 7.51
C PHE A 214 -21.47 6.36 8.83
N ASN A 215 -20.46 7.22 8.85
CA ASN A 215 -19.65 7.53 10.04
C ASN A 215 -18.96 8.89 9.88
N CYS A 216 -18.54 9.50 11.01
CA CYS A 216 -17.92 10.83 11.03
C CYS A 216 -16.71 10.96 10.09
N LEU A 217 -16.00 9.85 9.83
CA LEU A 217 -14.89 9.79 8.87
C LEU A 217 -15.37 10.01 7.43
N GLY A 218 -16.55 9.52 7.05
CA GLY A 218 -17.16 9.68 5.73
C GLY A 218 -17.45 11.14 5.35
N ASP A 219 -17.75 11.99 6.34
CA ASP A 219 -17.98 13.43 6.11
C ASP A 219 -16.68 14.16 5.71
N PHE A 220 -15.52 13.67 6.14
CA PHE A 220 -14.22 14.25 5.81
C PHE A 220 -13.55 13.61 4.58
N VAL A 221 -13.95 12.41 4.19
CA VAL A 221 -13.38 11.72 3.02
C VAL A 221 -13.85 12.41 1.74
N SER A 222 -12.90 13.00 1.01
CA SER A 222 -13.12 13.42 -0.38
C SER A 222 -12.90 12.24 -1.34
N ASN A 223 -13.24 12.44 -2.60
CA ASN A 223 -13.05 11.45 -3.65
C ASN A 223 -12.70 12.16 -4.96
N THR A 224 -12.23 11.40 -5.95
CA THR A 224 -11.84 11.96 -7.25
C THR A 224 -12.97 12.75 -7.91
N ASP A 225 -14.20 12.27 -7.84
CA ASP A 225 -15.40 12.94 -8.36
C ASP A 225 -15.54 14.39 -7.84
N ARG A 226 -15.35 14.59 -6.54
CA ARG A 226 -15.38 15.93 -5.91
C ARG A 226 -14.22 16.81 -6.36
N GLN A 227 -13.03 16.23 -6.51
CA GLN A 227 -11.87 16.96 -7.00
C GLN A 227 -12.10 17.44 -8.45
N ILE A 228 -12.58 16.54 -9.32
CA ILE A 228 -12.92 16.84 -10.73
C ILE A 228 -14.05 17.85 -10.83
N ALA A 229 -15.07 17.79 -9.96
CA ALA A 229 -16.16 18.76 -9.98
C ALA A 229 -15.69 20.22 -9.76
N SER A 230 -14.55 20.42 -9.09
CA SER A 230 -13.94 21.74 -8.88
C SER A 230 -12.93 22.14 -9.96
N TYR A 231 -12.69 21.29 -10.95
CA TYR A 231 -11.69 21.49 -12.00
C TYR A 231 -12.30 22.06 -13.29
N THR A 232 -11.56 22.95 -13.95
CA THR A 232 -11.90 23.51 -15.26
C THR A 232 -10.85 23.08 -16.29
N PRO A 233 -11.22 22.19 -17.24
CA PRO A 233 -10.32 21.67 -18.28
C PRO A 233 -9.69 22.72 -19.19
N SER A 234 -8.51 22.40 -19.72
CA SER A 234 -7.83 23.11 -20.79
C SER A 234 -6.97 22.15 -21.60
N HIS A 235 -6.93 22.35 -22.92
CA HIS A 235 -6.12 21.57 -23.86
C HIS A 235 -4.59 21.68 -23.66
N GLN A 236 -4.16 22.51 -22.70
CA GLN A 236 -2.75 22.70 -22.34
C GLN A 236 -2.41 22.04 -20.98
N ASP A 237 -3.32 21.21 -20.46
CA ASP A 237 -3.16 20.58 -19.15
C ASP A 237 -2.55 19.20 -19.29
N LEU A 238 -1.57 18.90 -18.44
CA LEU A 238 -1.18 17.52 -18.15
C LEU A 238 -1.83 17.11 -16.83
N ALA A 239 -2.91 16.34 -16.92
CA ALA A 239 -3.58 15.79 -15.75
C ALA A 239 -2.89 14.51 -15.26
N ILE A 240 -2.63 14.43 -13.95
CA ILE A 240 -1.96 13.30 -13.30
C ILE A 240 -2.82 12.83 -12.13
N PHE A 241 -3.14 11.54 -12.12
CA PHE A 241 -3.94 10.89 -11.09
C PHE A 241 -3.06 9.97 -10.25
N LEU A 242 -3.14 10.10 -8.93
CA LEU A 242 -2.53 9.17 -7.98
C LEU A 242 -3.48 8.94 -6.80
N LEU A 243 -4.39 7.97 -6.97
CA LEU A 243 -5.40 7.56 -5.98
C LEU A 243 -5.52 6.03 -5.92
N GLY A 244 -6.30 5.54 -4.96
CA GLY A 244 -6.64 4.12 -4.81
C GLY A 244 -6.05 3.49 -3.55
N ALA A 245 -4.94 4.00 -3.03
CA ALA A 245 -4.32 3.45 -1.81
C ALA A 245 -5.28 3.53 -0.61
N ASN A 246 -6.00 4.64 -0.45
CA ASN A 246 -6.97 4.81 0.64
C ASN A 246 -8.20 3.90 0.51
N ASP A 247 -8.62 3.53 -0.70
CA ASP A 247 -9.70 2.58 -0.90
C ASP A 247 -9.38 1.26 -0.19
N TYR A 248 -8.15 0.77 -0.37
CA TYR A 248 -7.69 -0.49 0.21
C TYR A 248 -7.23 -0.36 1.68
N MET A 249 -6.44 0.68 1.99
CA MET A 249 -5.79 0.81 3.29
C MET A 249 -6.72 1.41 4.36
N THR A 250 -7.48 2.43 3.98
CA THR A 250 -8.28 3.24 4.91
C THR A 250 -9.72 2.73 4.98
N LEU A 251 -10.30 2.34 3.84
CA LEU A 251 -11.68 1.83 3.78
C LEU A 251 -11.79 0.31 3.62
N HIS A 252 -10.66 -0.41 3.64
CA HIS A 252 -10.60 -1.88 3.59
C HIS A 252 -11.41 -2.49 2.45
N LYS A 253 -11.43 -1.82 1.29
CA LYS A 253 -12.05 -2.36 0.07
C LYS A 253 -11.16 -3.44 -0.52
N ASP A 254 -11.77 -4.42 -1.15
CA ASP A 254 -11.12 -5.57 -1.79
C ASP A 254 -11.48 -5.69 -3.28
N ASN A 255 -12.56 -5.03 -3.72
CA ASN A 255 -12.97 -4.98 -5.12
C ASN A 255 -12.06 -4.06 -5.94
N VAL A 256 -10.98 -4.62 -6.47
CA VAL A 256 -10.03 -3.93 -7.34
C VAL A 256 -10.69 -3.44 -8.64
N ILE A 257 -11.62 -4.21 -9.21
CA ILE A 257 -12.27 -3.89 -10.49
C ILE A 257 -13.00 -2.56 -10.37
N MET A 258 -13.81 -2.40 -9.33
CA MET A 258 -14.57 -1.17 -9.08
C MET A 258 -13.66 0.06 -8.89
N VAL A 259 -12.53 -0.09 -8.17
CA VAL A 259 -11.57 1.01 -8.00
C VAL A 259 -10.97 1.41 -9.35
N VAL A 260 -10.61 0.44 -10.19
CA VAL A 260 -10.04 0.69 -11.52
C VAL A 260 -11.06 1.28 -12.48
N GLU A 261 -12.28 0.74 -12.53
CA GLU A 261 -13.37 1.26 -13.37
C GLU A 261 -13.66 2.73 -13.04
N GLN A 262 -13.70 3.09 -11.76
CA GLN A 262 -13.88 4.49 -11.38
C GLN A 262 -12.72 5.38 -11.85
N GLN A 263 -11.47 4.93 -11.75
CA GLN A 263 -10.34 5.72 -12.28
C GLN A 263 -10.46 5.96 -13.78
N ILE A 264 -10.93 4.95 -14.51
CA ILE A 264 -11.18 5.05 -15.95
C ILE A 264 -12.26 6.09 -16.21
N ASP A 265 -13.41 6.00 -15.53
CA ASP A 265 -14.52 6.94 -15.68
C ASP A 265 -14.09 8.39 -15.41
N ASP A 266 -13.31 8.60 -14.35
CA ASP A 266 -12.77 9.92 -13.96
C ASP A 266 -11.81 10.50 -15.01
N ILE A 267 -10.95 9.65 -15.58
CA ILE A 267 -10.02 10.03 -16.66
C ILE A 267 -10.80 10.35 -17.94
N GLU A 268 -11.76 9.51 -18.33
CA GLU A 268 -12.59 9.75 -19.52
C GLU A 268 -13.38 11.05 -19.40
N LYS A 269 -13.89 11.36 -18.20
CA LYS A 269 -14.61 12.60 -17.91
C LYS A 269 -13.75 13.83 -18.17
N ILE A 270 -12.50 13.88 -17.69
CA ILE A 270 -11.65 15.05 -17.95
C ILE A 270 -11.20 15.14 -19.41
N ILE A 271 -10.95 14.01 -20.08
CA ILE A 271 -10.60 13.97 -21.51
C ILE A 271 -11.76 14.53 -22.34
N SER A 272 -13.00 14.10 -22.02
CA SER A 272 -14.20 14.62 -22.68
C SER A 272 -14.42 16.12 -22.44
N GLY A 273 -13.87 16.66 -21.36
CA GLY A 273 -13.87 18.08 -21.02
C GLY A 273 -12.85 18.92 -21.80
N GLY A 274 -11.95 18.28 -22.56
CA GLY A 274 -10.96 18.98 -23.40
C GLY A 274 -9.58 19.15 -22.76
N VAL A 275 -9.19 18.22 -21.86
CA VAL A 275 -7.78 18.00 -21.49
C VAL A 275 -7.04 17.30 -22.62
#